data_AF-A0AAV0UBR2-F1
#
_entry.id   AF-A0AAV0UBR2-F1
#
_cell.length_a   1.000
_cell.length_b   1.000
_cell.length_c   1.000
_cell.angle_alpha   90.00
_cell.angle_beta   90.00
_cell.angle_gamma   90.00
#
_symmetry.space_group_name_H-M   'P 1'
#
loop_
_entity.id
_entity.type
_entity.pdbx_description
1 polymer ?
#
loop_
_entity_poly.entity_id
_entity_poly.type
_entity_poly.pdbx_seq_one_letter_code
_entity_poly.pdbx_strand_id
1 'polypeptide(L)'
;MWLTFVGDSNEEDVTASVGTIFKHGLCELRGRGNFGTASARHCCALTKGKWYYEVRLVTAGVVQIGWADSTFEVNSETGDGVGDHERSWSYDGARRLKWNGGKDEEYATDDSWSKGDVIGCLLDLDEGTVSFTQNGVCLGVAFCNVKHTPSDEGIFPAISVEQTEILLVNIGSQPFLYKPLGFEPVIDALSDEAADESAAVATIRARMDPAKKVKTSTSKALEKKTALTEPVVDLMKYETVESLELLGLEQLKQELSRRNLKCGGNLTERAARLHSVRGKSWEDIDDKVKAKKKDVSG
;
A
#
# COMPACT_ATOMS: atom_id res chain seq x y z
N MET A 1 11.36 -1.99 1.71
CA MET A 1 10.50 -1.62 0.56
C MET A 1 9.70 -2.87 0.22
N TRP A 2 8.36 -2.86 0.20
CA TRP A 2 7.54 -4.10 0.11
C TRP A 2 6.94 -4.37 -1.28
N LEU A 3 6.99 -3.42 -2.21
CA LEU A 3 6.94 -3.75 -3.63
C LEU A 3 8.37 -3.77 -4.13
N THR A 4 8.80 -4.91 -4.63
CA THR A 4 10.06 -5.09 -5.33
C THR A 4 9.76 -5.50 -6.77
N PHE A 5 10.60 -5.04 -7.68
CA PHE A 5 10.45 -5.29 -9.11
C PHE A 5 10.64 -6.78 -9.40
N VAL A 6 9.81 -7.35 -10.28
CA VAL A 6 10.03 -8.70 -10.83
C VAL A 6 10.71 -8.52 -12.19
N GLY A 7 12.05 -8.62 -12.22
CA GLY A 7 12.90 -8.45 -13.42
C GLY A 7 13.95 -7.32 -13.34
N ASP A 8 15.07 -7.57 -12.66
CA ASP A 8 16.23 -6.67 -12.50
C ASP A 8 16.11 -5.47 -11.54
N SER A 9 17.27 -5.16 -10.97
CA SER A 9 17.50 -4.66 -9.61
C SER A 9 17.79 -3.16 -9.51
N ASN A 10 17.46 -2.60 -8.32
CA ASN A 10 17.82 -1.29 -7.74
C ASN A 10 16.95 -0.06 -8.10
N GLU A 11 16.68 0.75 -7.07
CA GLU A 11 15.85 1.98 -7.03
C GLU A 11 16.30 3.13 -7.97
N GLU A 12 17.35 2.94 -8.78
CA GLU A 12 17.85 3.93 -9.74
C GLU A 12 17.95 3.37 -11.17
N ASP A 13 17.29 2.25 -11.47
CA ASP A 13 17.29 1.74 -12.84
C ASP A 13 16.34 2.58 -13.73
N VAL A 14 16.94 3.48 -14.51
CA VAL A 14 16.24 4.32 -15.49
C VAL A 14 15.65 3.46 -16.63
N THR A 15 16.08 2.19 -16.75
CA THR A 15 15.61 1.26 -17.78
C THR A 15 14.41 0.40 -17.35
N ALA A 16 14.05 0.42 -16.06
CA ALA A 16 12.91 -0.33 -15.55
C ALA A 16 11.58 0.13 -16.19
N SER A 17 10.77 -0.84 -16.61
CA SER A 17 9.47 -0.60 -17.26
C SER A 17 8.39 -0.07 -16.29
N VAL A 18 8.64 -0.11 -14.98
CA VAL A 18 7.81 0.53 -13.96
C VAL A 18 8.67 1.21 -12.90
N GLY A 19 8.27 2.40 -12.46
CA GLY A 19 8.89 3.11 -11.35
C GLY A 19 8.03 3.05 -10.10
N THR A 20 8.65 2.81 -8.94
CA THR A 20 7.99 2.80 -7.63
C THR A 20 8.57 3.88 -6.73
N ILE A 21 7.73 4.70 -6.11
CA ILE A 21 8.15 5.68 -5.10
C ILE A 21 7.28 5.51 -3.86
N PHE A 22 7.92 5.19 -2.73
CA PHE A 22 7.23 5.13 -1.45
C PHE A 22 7.23 6.48 -0.77
N LYS A 23 6.04 7.02 -0.49
CA LYS A 23 5.90 8.31 0.20
C LYS A 23 4.69 8.32 1.11
N HIS A 24 4.92 8.70 2.36
CA HIS A 24 3.87 8.83 3.39
C HIS A 24 3.03 7.55 3.57
N GLY A 25 3.58 6.36 3.37
CA GLY A 25 2.84 5.10 3.49
C GLY A 25 2.07 4.67 2.24
N LEU A 26 2.13 5.42 1.13
CA LEU A 26 1.61 4.97 -0.16
C LEU A 26 2.76 4.59 -1.09
N CYS A 27 2.54 3.61 -1.95
CA CYS A 27 3.41 3.35 -3.09
C CYS A 27 2.84 4.07 -4.32
N GLU A 28 3.55 5.06 -4.85
CA GLU A 28 3.29 5.55 -6.20
C GLU A 28 3.91 4.57 -7.20
N LEU A 29 3.07 4.01 -8.06
CA LEU A 29 3.48 3.14 -9.16
C LEU A 29 3.30 3.91 -10.46
N ARG A 30 4.33 3.93 -11.31
CA ARG A 30 4.35 4.68 -12.57
C ARG A 30 4.84 3.81 -13.72
N GLY A 31 3.98 3.57 -14.71
CA GLY A 31 4.35 2.86 -15.93
C GLY A 31 5.34 3.66 -16.78
N ARG A 32 6.41 3.00 -17.20
CA ARG A 32 7.50 3.56 -18.04
C ARG A 32 7.70 2.79 -19.34
N GLY A 33 7.20 1.56 -19.44
CA GLY A 33 7.25 0.71 -20.63
C GLY A 33 5.91 0.02 -20.90
N ASN A 34 5.96 -1.04 -21.71
CA ASN A 34 4.81 -1.88 -22.04
C ASN A 34 4.48 -2.77 -20.84
N PHE A 35 3.33 -2.55 -20.18
CA PHE A 35 2.87 -3.29 -19.01
C PHE A 35 3.95 -3.58 -17.93
N GLY A 36 4.62 -2.53 -17.46
CA GLY A 36 5.59 -2.67 -16.36
C GLY A 36 4.92 -3.20 -15.10
N THR A 37 5.48 -4.25 -14.48
CA THR A 37 4.83 -4.98 -13.40
C THR A 37 5.54 -4.80 -12.06
N ALA A 38 4.78 -4.51 -11.01
CA ALA A 38 5.25 -4.52 -9.63
C ALA A 38 4.42 -5.51 -8.80
N SER A 39 5.08 -6.22 -7.88
CA SER A 39 4.42 -7.18 -6.99
C SER A 39 5.00 -7.14 -5.58
N ALA A 40 4.24 -7.68 -4.62
CA ALA A 40 4.71 -7.87 -3.25
C ALA A 40 5.31 -9.28 -3.01
N ARG A 41 5.69 -10.00 -4.08
CA ARG A 41 6.14 -11.42 -4.05
C ARG A 41 7.17 -11.72 -2.96
N HIS A 42 8.12 -10.80 -2.75
CA HIS A 42 9.26 -11.05 -1.88
C HIS A 42 8.95 -10.92 -0.38
N CYS A 43 7.82 -10.34 -0.01
CA CYS A 43 7.50 -10.10 1.40
C CYS A 43 6.06 -10.44 1.75
N CYS A 44 5.28 -11.04 0.85
CA CYS A 44 3.87 -11.34 1.04
C CYS A 44 3.54 -12.73 0.52
N ALA A 45 2.89 -13.52 1.37
CA ALA A 45 2.52 -14.92 1.10
C ALA A 45 1.17 -15.24 1.75
N LEU A 46 0.07 -14.90 1.08
CA LEU A 46 -1.28 -15.09 1.61
C LEU A 46 -1.76 -16.52 1.33
N THR A 47 -2.07 -17.27 2.39
CA THR A 47 -2.39 -18.71 2.29
C THR A 47 -3.79 -19.09 2.81
N LYS A 48 -4.45 -18.21 3.57
CA LYS A 48 -5.81 -18.39 4.13
C LYS A 48 -6.41 -17.04 4.53
N GLY A 49 -7.72 -16.98 4.79
CA GLY A 49 -8.39 -15.76 5.27
C GLY A 49 -8.74 -14.77 4.15
N LYS A 50 -9.14 -13.57 4.56
CA LYS A 50 -9.68 -12.53 3.67
C LYS A 50 -8.80 -11.29 3.69
N TRP A 51 -8.32 -10.87 2.52
CA TRP A 51 -7.27 -9.85 2.38
C TRP A 51 -7.68 -8.73 1.44
N TYR A 52 -7.20 -7.53 1.75
CA TYR A 52 -7.62 -6.32 1.06
C TYR A 52 -6.49 -5.31 0.88
N TYR A 53 -6.49 -4.67 -0.28
CA TYR A 53 -5.73 -3.45 -0.55
C TYR A 53 -6.53 -2.52 -1.49
N GLU A 54 -6.15 -1.24 -1.52
CA GLU A 54 -6.76 -0.24 -2.40
C GLU A 54 -5.74 0.36 -3.37
N VAL A 55 -6.22 0.71 -4.55
CA VAL A 55 -5.47 1.46 -5.54
C VAL A 55 -6.26 2.71 -5.91
N ARG A 56 -5.66 3.88 -5.72
CA ARG A 56 -6.22 5.14 -6.22
C ARG A 56 -5.62 5.48 -7.57
N LEU A 57 -6.49 5.74 -8.53
CA LEU A 57 -6.14 6.11 -9.90
C LEU A 57 -5.69 7.58 -9.96
N VAL A 58 -4.41 7.84 -10.27
CA VAL A 58 -3.93 9.21 -10.55
C VAL A 58 -4.14 9.54 -12.02
N THR A 59 -4.02 8.54 -12.88
CA THR A 59 -4.47 8.50 -14.28
C THR A 59 -5.43 7.31 -14.44
N ALA A 60 -6.16 7.25 -15.56
CA ALA A 60 -7.26 6.29 -15.75
C ALA A 60 -7.21 5.63 -17.13
N GLY A 61 -6.01 5.26 -17.58
CA GLY A 61 -5.79 4.45 -18.77
C GLY A 61 -5.78 2.96 -18.45
N VAL A 62 -5.06 2.21 -19.27
CA VAL A 62 -5.01 0.75 -19.22
C VAL A 62 -4.04 0.30 -18.12
N VAL A 63 -4.57 -0.36 -17.09
CA VAL A 63 -3.78 -1.02 -16.05
C VAL A 63 -4.46 -2.33 -15.66
N GLN A 64 -3.69 -3.30 -15.17
CA GLN A 64 -4.19 -4.59 -14.70
C GLN A 64 -3.86 -4.71 -13.21
N ILE A 65 -4.88 -4.60 -12.36
CA ILE A 65 -4.75 -4.62 -10.90
C ILE A 65 -5.25 -5.96 -10.38
N GLY A 66 -4.45 -6.66 -9.58
CA GLY A 66 -4.95 -7.82 -8.86
C GLY A 66 -3.90 -8.64 -8.11
N TRP A 67 -3.95 -9.94 -8.32
CA TRP A 67 -3.27 -10.92 -7.49
C TRP A 67 -2.47 -11.89 -8.33
N ALA A 68 -1.38 -12.40 -7.78
CA ALA A 68 -0.58 -13.46 -8.39
C ALA A 68 0.00 -14.36 -7.31
N ASP A 69 0.47 -15.54 -7.67
CA ASP A 69 1.21 -16.42 -6.77
C ASP A 69 2.70 -16.55 -7.17
N SER A 70 3.47 -17.32 -6.41
CA SER A 70 4.92 -17.44 -6.64
C SER A 70 5.31 -18.20 -7.92
N THR A 71 4.35 -18.70 -8.70
CA THR A 71 4.60 -19.29 -10.02
C THR A 71 4.45 -18.28 -11.16
N PHE A 72 3.89 -17.10 -10.89
CA PHE A 72 3.71 -16.04 -11.87
C PHE A 72 5.04 -15.53 -12.42
N GLU A 73 5.30 -15.71 -13.71
CA GLU A 73 6.45 -15.11 -14.38
C GLU A 73 5.99 -13.88 -15.18
N VAL A 74 6.70 -12.77 -15.01
CA VAL A 74 6.45 -11.54 -15.78
C VAL A 74 7.26 -11.64 -17.06
N ASN A 75 6.66 -11.30 -18.20
CA ASN A 75 7.38 -11.13 -19.45
C ASN A 75 7.05 -9.77 -20.08
N SER A 76 7.87 -8.77 -19.74
CA SER A 76 7.74 -7.43 -20.29
C SER A 76 8.14 -7.32 -21.77
N GLU A 77 8.90 -8.30 -22.32
CA GLU A 77 9.28 -8.32 -23.74
C GLU A 77 8.09 -8.68 -24.64
N THR A 78 7.22 -9.58 -24.18
CA THR A 78 5.97 -9.95 -24.86
C THR A 78 4.81 -9.02 -24.53
N GLY A 79 4.94 -8.21 -23.47
CA GLY A 79 3.88 -7.32 -22.98
C GLY A 79 2.88 -8.02 -22.07
N ASP A 80 3.23 -9.19 -21.52
CA ASP A 80 2.37 -9.97 -20.64
C ASP A 80 2.32 -9.31 -19.26
N GLY A 81 1.11 -8.99 -18.81
CA GLY A 81 0.83 -8.41 -17.51
C GLY A 81 0.16 -9.39 -16.54
N VAL A 82 -0.25 -8.86 -15.38
CA VAL A 82 -1.04 -9.63 -14.41
C VAL A 82 -2.36 -10.02 -15.07
N GLY A 83 -2.67 -11.31 -15.05
CA GLY A 83 -3.83 -11.90 -15.73
C GLY A 83 -3.46 -12.67 -16.99
N ASP A 84 -2.26 -12.46 -17.57
CA ASP A 84 -1.82 -13.23 -18.73
C ASP A 84 -1.24 -14.61 -18.36
N HIS A 85 -0.85 -14.78 -17.10
CA HIS A 85 -0.48 -16.07 -16.52
C HIS A 85 -1.66 -16.78 -15.84
N GLU A 86 -1.74 -18.10 -15.91
CA GLU A 86 -2.83 -18.92 -15.32
C GLU A 86 -2.99 -18.73 -13.81
N ARG A 87 -1.90 -18.38 -13.13
CA ARG A 87 -1.83 -18.15 -11.69
C ARG A 87 -1.73 -16.67 -11.32
N SER A 88 -2.33 -15.83 -12.16
CA SER A 88 -2.50 -14.39 -11.92
C SER A 88 -3.90 -13.96 -12.35
N TRP A 89 -4.49 -13.05 -11.60
CA TRP A 89 -5.88 -12.62 -11.75
C TRP A 89 -5.94 -11.11 -11.65
N SER A 90 -6.44 -10.44 -12.68
CA SER A 90 -6.51 -8.98 -12.67
C SER A 90 -7.83 -8.43 -13.19
N TYR A 91 -8.06 -7.16 -12.85
CA TYR A 91 -9.10 -6.34 -13.41
C TYR A 91 -8.49 -5.11 -14.09
N ASP A 92 -8.97 -4.84 -15.29
CA ASP A 92 -8.73 -3.64 -16.09
C ASP A 92 -10.05 -2.88 -16.25
N GLY A 93 -10.22 -1.81 -15.47
CA GLY A 93 -11.42 -0.99 -15.47
C GLY A 93 -11.48 0.06 -16.57
N ALA A 94 -10.42 0.27 -17.35
CA ALA A 94 -10.50 1.09 -18.57
C ALA A 94 -11.20 0.30 -19.66
N ARG A 95 -10.84 -0.98 -19.80
CA ARG A 95 -11.47 -1.90 -20.76
C ARG A 95 -12.69 -2.63 -20.19
N ARG A 96 -12.89 -2.57 -18.87
CA ARG A 96 -13.93 -3.30 -18.10
C ARG A 96 -13.80 -4.82 -18.19
N LEU A 97 -12.56 -5.28 -18.32
CA LEU A 97 -12.21 -6.69 -18.52
C LEU A 97 -11.54 -7.24 -17.27
N LYS A 98 -11.83 -8.51 -16.96
CA LYS A 98 -11.03 -9.31 -16.04
C LYS A 98 -10.15 -10.26 -16.85
N TRP A 99 -8.93 -10.52 -16.37
CA TRP A 99 -7.93 -11.33 -17.07
C TRP A 99 -7.43 -12.48 -16.20
N ASN A 100 -7.36 -13.69 -16.77
CA ASN A 100 -6.69 -14.85 -16.17
C ASN A 100 -6.25 -15.85 -17.27
N GLY A 101 -4.99 -16.30 -17.23
CA GLY A 101 -4.44 -17.25 -18.20
C GLY A 101 -4.48 -16.75 -19.65
N GLY A 102 -4.28 -15.45 -19.86
CA GLY A 102 -4.26 -14.82 -21.19
C GLY A 102 -5.64 -14.70 -21.83
N LYS A 103 -6.71 -14.90 -21.05
CA LYS A 103 -8.10 -14.76 -21.49
C LYS A 103 -8.72 -13.56 -20.81
N ASP A 104 -9.37 -12.72 -21.60
CA ASP A 104 -10.19 -11.62 -21.13
C ASP A 104 -11.69 -11.95 -21.17
N GLU A 105 -12.42 -11.47 -20.17
CA GLU A 105 -13.87 -11.55 -20.08
C GLU A 105 -14.43 -10.21 -19.59
N GLU A 106 -15.59 -9.80 -20.09
CA GLU A 106 -16.31 -8.63 -19.56
C GLU A 106 -16.69 -8.89 -18.09
N TYR A 107 -16.41 -7.91 -17.24
CA TYR A 107 -16.64 -8.03 -15.80
C TYR A 107 -17.49 -6.90 -15.23
N ALA A 108 -17.22 -5.65 -15.61
CA ALA A 108 -18.00 -4.50 -15.16
C ALA A 108 -18.95 -4.01 -16.27
N THR A 109 -20.22 -3.82 -15.92
CA THR A 109 -21.28 -3.41 -16.87
C THR A 109 -21.55 -1.90 -16.88
N ASP A 110 -21.09 -1.19 -15.84
CA ASP A 110 -21.21 0.26 -15.71
C ASP A 110 -20.05 0.99 -16.42
N ASP A 111 -19.97 2.30 -16.21
CA ASP A 111 -18.94 3.16 -16.79
C ASP A 111 -17.51 2.68 -16.47
N SER A 112 -16.57 2.92 -17.39
CA SER A 112 -15.15 2.72 -17.16
C SER A 112 -14.66 3.55 -15.96
N TRP A 113 -13.57 3.11 -15.33
CA TRP A 113 -12.98 3.87 -14.23
C TRP A 113 -12.56 5.28 -14.66
N SER A 114 -12.48 6.17 -13.67
CA SER A 114 -12.10 7.57 -13.86
C SER A 114 -10.96 7.97 -12.94
N LYS A 115 -10.27 9.04 -13.31
CA LYS A 115 -9.22 9.62 -12.47
C LYS A 115 -9.79 9.97 -11.09
N GLY A 116 -9.11 9.51 -10.05
CA GLY A 116 -9.50 9.71 -8.66
C GLY A 116 -10.30 8.56 -8.06
N ASP A 117 -10.80 7.64 -8.89
CA ASP A 117 -11.47 6.44 -8.38
C ASP A 117 -10.54 5.59 -7.51
N VAL A 118 -11.14 4.89 -6.57
CA VAL A 118 -10.46 3.94 -5.69
C VAL A 118 -10.96 2.54 -5.97
N ILE A 119 -10.04 1.69 -6.41
CA ILE A 119 -10.29 0.29 -6.70
C ILE A 119 -9.88 -0.53 -5.49
N GLY A 120 -10.87 -1.12 -4.81
CA GLY A 120 -10.63 -2.07 -3.73
C GLY A 120 -10.46 -3.47 -4.30
N CYS A 121 -9.41 -4.16 -3.87
CA CYS A 121 -9.05 -5.48 -4.35
C CYS A 121 -9.26 -6.48 -3.21
N LEU A 122 -10.19 -7.42 -3.39
CA LEU A 122 -10.61 -8.37 -2.36
C LEU A 122 -10.14 -9.78 -2.75
N LEU A 123 -9.45 -10.44 -1.84
CA LEU A 123 -9.08 -11.85 -1.95
C LEU A 123 -9.68 -12.61 -0.75
N ASP A 124 -10.59 -13.53 -1.00
CA ASP A 124 -11.15 -14.42 0.02
C ASP A 124 -10.62 -15.83 -0.24
N LEU A 125 -9.59 -16.25 0.50
CA LEU A 125 -8.99 -17.58 0.36
C LEU A 125 -9.79 -18.66 1.06
N ASP A 126 -10.73 -18.29 1.94
CA ASP A 126 -11.60 -19.25 2.62
C ASP A 126 -12.66 -19.76 1.64
N GLU A 127 -13.25 -18.86 0.85
CA GLU A 127 -14.22 -19.18 -0.22
C GLU A 127 -13.56 -19.37 -1.61
N GLY A 128 -12.30 -18.98 -1.74
CA GLY A 128 -11.53 -19.06 -2.97
C GLY A 128 -12.03 -18.11 -4.07
N THR A 129 -12.30 -16.86 -3.71
CA THR A 129 -12.82 -15.84 -4.63
C THR A 129 -11.93 -14.60 -4.69
N VAL A 130 -11.92 -13.96 -5.86
CA VAL A 130 -11.37 -12.62 -6.07
C VAL A 130 -12.49 -11.73 -6.57
N SER A 131 -12.62 -10.55 -5.95
CA SER A 131 -13.62 -9.55 -6.32
C SER A 131 -13.00 -8.15 -6.30
N PHE A 132 -13.61 -7.22 -7.03
CA PHE A 132 -13.18 -5.83 -7.04
C PHE A 132 -14.33 -4.90 -6.68
N THR A 133 -13.98 -3.75 -6.14
CA THR A 133 -14.92 -2.66 -5.85
C THR A 133 -14.43 -1.39 -6.51
N GLN A 134 -15.34 -0.54 -6.97
CA GLN A 134 -15.04 0.81 -7.43
C GLN A 134 -15.74 1.81 -6.50
N ASN A 135 -14.95 2.61 -5.79
CA ASN A 135 -15.44 3.55 -4.77
C ASN A 135 -16.35 2.87 -3.72
N GLY A 136 -16.00 1.64 -3.32
CA GLY A 136 -16.76 0.84 -2.37
C GLY A 136 -17.97 0.10 -2.95
N VAL A 137 -18.36 0.35 -4.21
CA VAL A 137 -19.42 -0.38 -4.89
C VAL A 137 -18.85 -1.71 -5.42
N CYS A 138 -19.45 -2.83 -5.02
CA CYS A 138 -19.03 -4.16 -5.44
C CYS A 138 -19.38 -4.43 -6.90
N LEU A 139 -18.41 -4.91 -7.68
CA LEU A 139 -18.57 -5.28 -9.08
C LEU A 139 -18.96 -6.76 -9.26
N GLY A 140 -19.19 -7.48 -8.16
CA GLY A 140 -19.45 -8.93 -8.16
C GLY A 140 -18.18 -9.78 -8.06
N VAL A 141 -18.31 -11.11 -8.11
CA VAL A 141 -17.16 -12.01 -8.05
C VAL A 141 -16.51 -12.09 -9.43
N ALA A 142 -15.22 -11.73 -9.54
CA ALA A 142 -14.47 -11.80 -10.78
C ALA A 142 -14.01 -13.24 -11.07
N PHE A 143 -13.44 -13.89 -10.05
CA PHE A 143 -12.86 -15.22 -10.17
C PHE A 143 -13.27 -16.11 -9.01
N CYS A 144 -13.49 -17.38 -9.31
CA CYS A 144 -13.77 -18.44 -8.35
C CYS A 144 -12.68 -19.51 -8.42
N ASN A 145 -12.62 -20.40 -7.43
CA ASN A 145 -11.63 -21.47 -7.33
C ASN A 145 -10.18 -20.96 -7.23
N VAL A 146 -9.99 -19.74 -6.73
CA VAL A 146 -8.66 -19.18 -6.44
C VAL A 146 -8.18 -19.78 -5.12
N LYS A 147 -7.13 -20.60 -5.17
CA LYS A 147 -6.62 -21.32 -3.99
C LYS A 147 -5.10 -21.32 -3.98
N HIS A 148 -4.55 -21.19 -2.78
CA HIS A 148 -3.16 -21.52 -2.49
C HIS A 148 -2.92 -23.03 -2.67
N THR A 149 -1.78 -23.36 -3.22
CA THR A 149 -1.26 -24.71 -3.40
C THR A 149 0.10 -24.81 -2.71
N PRO A 150 0.51 -26.00 -2.23
CA PRO A 150 1.82 -26.16 -1.59
C PRO A 150 3.02 -25.71 -2.43
N SER A 151 2.85 -25.62 -3.76
CA SER A 151 3.89 -25.21 -4.71
C SER A 151 4.00 -23.70 -4.96
N ASP A 152 3.00 -22.91 -4.56
CA ASP A 152 2.91 -21.50 -4.98
C ASP A 152 3.26 -20.48 -3.89
N GLU A 153 3.72 -20.94 -2.73
CA GLU A 153 4.18 -20.14 -1.59
C GLU A 153 3.21 -19.01 -1.15
N GLY A 154 1.96 -19.02 -1.60
CA GLY A 154 0.94 -18.03 -1.28
C GLY A 154 0.68 -17.04 -2.41
N ILE A 155 -0.41 -16.29 -2.25
CA ILE A 155 -0.85 -15.26 -3.17
C ILE A 155 -0.42 -13.89 -2.66
N PHE A 156 -0.13 -12.95 -3.54
CA PHE A 156 0.28 -11.58 -3.22
C PHE A 156 -0.30 -10.56 -4.21
N PRO A 157 -0.39 -9.28 -3.83
CA PRO A 157 -0.74 -8.21 -4.78
C PRO A 157 0.26 -8.11 -5.92
N ALA A 158 -0.25 -7.98 -7.14
CA ALA A 158 0.51 -7.74 -8.35
C ALA A 158 -0.24 -6.75 -9.25
N ILE A 159 0.48 -5.81 -9.86
CA ILE A 159 -0.10 -4.77 -10.70
C ILE A 159 0.79 -4.55 -11.93
N SER A 160 0.21 -4.63 -13.11
CA SER A 160 0.85 -4.21 -14.38
C SER A 160 0.29 -2.88 -14.83
N VAL A 161 1.19 -1.98 -15.24
CA VAL A 161 0.86 -0.59 -15.52
C VAL A 161 1.42 -0.21 -16.87
N GLU A 162 0.53 0.26 -17.75
CA GLU A 162 0.91 0.73 -19.09
C GLU A 162 1.69 2.04 -19.03
N GLN A 163 2.42 2.36 -20.11
CA GLN A 163 3.23 3.56 -20.19
C GLN A 163 2.41 4.82 -19.85
N THR A 164 2.99 5.70 -19.03
CA THR A 164 2.41 6.97 -18.55
C THR A 164 1.34 6.86 -17.46
N GLU A 165 0.87 5.65 -17.15
CA GLU A 165 -0.12 5.46 -16.09
C GLU A 165 0.51 5.57 -14.69
N ILE A 166 -0.26 6.13 -13.75
CA ILE A 166 0.17 6.44 -12.39
C ILE A 166 -0.91 5.99 -11.42
N LEU A 167 -0.51 5.22 -10.41
CA LEU A 167 -1.37 4.65 -9.38
C LEU A 167 -0.80 4.97 -8.00
N LEU A 168 -1.66 5.04 -7.00
CA LEU A 168 -1.27 5.09 -5.59
C LEU A 168 -1.82 3.87 -4.88
N VAL A 169 -0.93 2.96 -4.51
CA VAL A 169 -1.25 1.68 -3.87
C VAL A 169 -1.15 1.82 -2.36
N ASN A 170 -2.21 1.39 -1.68
CA ASN A 170 -2.28 1.27 -0.23
C ASN A 170 -2.61 -0.19 0.14
N ILE A 171 -1.69 -0.87 0.82
CA ILE A 171 -1.92 -2.24 1.35
C ILE A 171 -2.30 -2.27 2.84
N GLY A 172 -2.48 -1.10 3.46
CA GLY A 172 -2.79 -0.99 4.89
C GLY A 172 -1.89 -0.04 5.68
N SER A 173 -0.85 0.52 5.03
CA SER A 173 0.01 1.56 5.62
C SER A 173 -0.74 2.87 5.93
N GLN A 174 -1.85 3.11 5.22
CA GLN A 174 -2.80 4.19 5.52
C GLN A 174 -4.20 3.61 5.76
N PRO A 175 -5.08 4.33 6.49
CA PRO A 175 -6.49 3.96 6.56
C PRO A 175 -7.08 3.85 5.16
N PHE A 176 -7.77 2.74 4.89
CA PHE A 176 -8.54 2.56 3.67
C PHE A 176 -9.77 3.46 3.64
N LEU A 177 -10.24 3.79 2.45
CA LEU A 177 -11.49 4.53 2.27
C LEU A 177 -12.70 3.60 2.30
N TYR A 178 -12.58 2.40 1.75
CA TYR A 178 -13.70 1.50 1.45
C TYR A 178 -13.45 0.04 1.87
N LYS A 179 -12.55 -0.23 2.83
CA LYS A 179 -12.29 -1.60 3.32
C LYS A 179 -13.60 -2.27 3.80
N PRO A 180 -14.00 -3.42 3.22
CA PRO A 180 -15.16 -4.18 3.70
C PRO A 180 -14.94 -4.80 5.09
N LEU A 181 -16.03 -5.06 5.81
CA LEU A 181 -15.99 -5.79 7.07
C LEU A 181 -15.47 -7.23 6.87
N GLY A 182 -14.63 -7.70 7.80
CA GLY A 182 -14.10 -9.07 7.80
C GLY A 182 -12.89 -9.29 6.89
N PHE A 183 -12.42 -8.27 6.17
CA PHE A 183 -11.17 -8.31 5.41
C PHE A 183 -10.05 -7.64 6.19
N GLU A 184 -8.85 -8.21 6.12
CA GLU A 184 -7.64 -7.68 6.76
C GLU A 184 -6.72 -6.99 5.74
N PRO A 185 -5.97 -5.95 6.15
CA PRO A 185 -4.99 -5.32 5.27
C PRO A 185 -3.90 -6.32 4.90
N VAL A 186 -3.46 -6.29 3.64
CA VAL A 186 -2.32 -7.11 3.19
C VAL A 186 -1.05 -6.81 4.00
N ILE A 187 -0.88 -5.60 4.52
CA ILE A 187 0.31 -5.24 5.31
C ILE A 187 0.51 -6.12 6.56
N ASP A 188 -0.57 -6.66 7.13
CA ASP A 188 -0.50 -7.49 8.34
C ASP A 188 0.06 -8.89 8.05
N ALA A 189 0.16 -9.26 6.78
CA ALA A 189 0.74 -10.53 6.32
C ALA A 189 2.17 -10.39 5.80
N LEU A 190 2.80 -9.21 5.91
CA LEU A 190 4.17 -9.05 5.43
C LEU A 190 5.15 -9.79 6.33
N SER A 191 6.13 -10.47 5.74
CA SER A 191 7.23 -11.09 6.48
C SER A 191 8.24 -10.04 6.95
N ASP A 192 8.75 -10.20 8.18
CA ASP A 192 9.83 -9.37 8.74
C ASP A 192 11.20 -9.75 8.14
N GLU A 193 11.38 -9.64 6.81
CA GLU A 193 12.69 -9.89 6.19
C GLU A 193 13.74 -8.81 6.54
N ALA A 194 13.34 -7.70 7.16
CA ALA A 194 14.27 -6.68 7.66
C ALA A 194 15.15 -7.15 8.84
N ALA A 195 14.87 -8.32 9.43
CA ALA A 195 15.63 -8.86 10.56
C ALA A 195 16.76 -9.84 10.14
N ASP A 196 16.72 -10.42 8.94
CA ASP A 196 17.57 -11.58 8.60
C ASP A 196 18.85 -11.24 7.82
N GLU A 197 18.94 -10.06 7.19
CA GLU A 197 20.19 -9.60 6.57
C GLU A 197 21.32 -9.43 7.61
N SER A 198 21.00 -9.09 8.86
CA SER A 198 21.99 -8.99 9.94
C SER A 198 22.56 -10.37 10.34
N ALA A 199 21.79 -11.45 10.21
CA ALA A 199 22.21 -12.81 10.57
C ALA A 199 23.00 -13.48 9.43
N ALA A 200 22.63 -13.21 8.18
CA ALA A 200 23.38 -13.64 7.00
C ALA A 200 24.78 -12.99 6.94
N VAL A 201 24.88 -11.68 7.21
CA VAL A 201 26.17 -10.97 7.26
C VAL A 201 27.04 -11.43 8.44
N ALA A 202 26.43 -11.78 9.59
CA ALA A 202 27.16 -12.36 10.72
C ALA A 202 27.72 -13.76 10.40
N THR A 203 26.96 -14.57 9.67
CA THR A 203 27.38 -15.93 9.27
C THR A 203 28.47 -15.91 8.20
N ILE A 204 28.44 -14.94 7.28
CA ILE A 204 29.48 -14.73 6.27
C ILE A 204 30.78 -14.20 6.92
N ARG A 205 30.68 -13.30 7.91
CA ARG A 205 31.86 -12.81 8.67
C ARG A 205 32.54 -13.88 9.50
N ALA A 206 31.80 -14.89 9.98
CA ALA A 206 32.39 -15.99 10.75
C ALA A 206 33.21 -16.99 9.91
N ARG A 207 33.11 -16.95 8.58
CA ARG A 207 33.75 -17.93 7.68
C ARG A 207 34.97 -17.40 6.92
N MET A 208 35.33 -16.12 7.07
CA MET A 208 36.47 -15.53 6.38
C MET A 208 37.42 -14.83 7.37
N ASP A 209 38.36 -15.60 7.90
CA ASP A 209 39.72 -15.15 8.21
C ASP A 209 40.68 -16.24 7.71
N PRO A 210 41.77 -15.89 7.00
CA PRO A 210 42.86 -15.21 7.67
C PRO A 210 43.56 -14.07 6.89
N ALA A 211 43.85 -13.01 7.64
CA ALA A 211 45.08 -12.20 7.62
C ALA A 211 45.49 -11.43 6.33
N LYS A 212 45.31 -10.10 6.37
CA LYS A 212 46.43 -9.12 6.30
C LYS A 212 45.99 -7.69 6.61
N LYS A 213 46.77 -7.06 7.50
CA LYS A 213 46.68 -5.68 8.01
C LYS A 213 46.73 -4.62 6.91
N VAL A 214 45.81 -3.64 6.91
CA VAL A 214 46.12 -2.23 6.58
C VAL A 214 45.32 -1.29 7.49
N LYS A 215 45.92 -0.13 7.74
CA LYS A 215 45.77 0.83 8.82
C LYS A 215 44.48 1.67 8.79
N THR A 216 44.07 1.98 10.02
CA THR A 216 43.22 3.04 10.55
C THR A 216 43.28 4.38 9.81
N SER A 217 42.11 5.00 9.64
CA SER A 217 41.95 6.45 9.82
C SER A 217 40.57 6.79 10.39
N THR A 218 40.61 7.68 11.36
CA THR A 218 39.54 8.04 12.29
C THR A 218 38.81 9.28 11.80
N SER A 219 37.47 9.30 11.85
CA SER A 219 36.68 10.52 12.11
C SER A 219 35.21 10.10 12.33
N LYS A 220 34.80 10.05 13.60
CA LYS A 220 34.04 11.09 14.33
C LYS A 220 32.56 11.16 13.93
N ALA A 221 31.76 10.71 14.89
CA ALA A 221 30.33 10.83 15.03
C ALA A 221 29.77 12.22 14.65
N LEU A 222 28.61 12.19 14.01
CA LEU A 222 27.57 13.18 14.23
C LEU A 222 26.23 12.44 14.32
N GLU A 223 25.76 12.27 15.55
CA GLU A 223 24.38 11.89 15.84
C GLU A 223 23.43 12.93 15.23
N LYS A 224 22.42 12.47 14.50
CA LYS A 224 21.25 13.30 14.16
C LYS A 224 19.98 12.51 14.46
N LYS A 225 19.47 12.74 15.67
CA LYS A 225 18.09 12.42 16.10
C LYS A 225 17.11 12.90 15.01
N THR A 226 16.29 12.00 14.46
CA THR A 226 15.11 12.39 13.69
C THR A 226 13.95 11.44 13.99
N ALA A 227 13.04 11.97 14.80
CA ALA A 227 11.64 11.64 15.07
C ALA A 227 11.06 10.31 14.56
N LEU A 228 10.80 9.40 15.51
CA LEU A 228 9.78 8.35 15.41
C LEU A 228 8.41 9.02 15.23
N THR A 229 7.78 8.85 14.07
CA THR A 229 6.37 9.22 13.89
C THR A 229 5.51 8.12 14.50
N GLU A 230 4.93 8.40 15.66
CA GLU A 230 4.00 7.52 16.37
C GLU A 230 2.68 7.33 15.58
N PRO A 231 1.98 6.18 15.79
CA PRO A 231 0.84 5.76 14.99
C PRO A 231 -0.36 6.72 15.05
N VAL A 232 -1.16 6.73 13.97
CA VAL A 232 -2.39 7.53 13.86
C VAL A 232 -3.37 7.17 14.97
N VAL A 233 -3.83 8.19 15.71
CA VAL A 233 -4.71 8.01 16.86
C VAL A 233 -6.15 7.80 16.38
N ASP A 234 -6.68 6.61 16.61
CA ASP A 234 -8.10 6.34 16.45
C ASP A 234 -8.90 6.96 17.60
N LEU A 235 -9.54 8.10 17.33
CA LEU A 235 -10.33 8.84 18.31
C LEU A 235 -11.49 8.02 18.90
N MET A 236 -11.98 6.99 18.21
CA MET A 236 -13.08 6.15 18.72
C MET A 236 -12.65 5.30 19.92
N LYS A 237 -11.34 5.06 20.10
CA LYS A 237 -10.78 4.34 21.25
C LYS A 237 -10.71 5.17 22.54
N TYR A 238 -10.89 6.49 22.43
CA TYR A 238 -10.70 7.42 23.54
C TYR A 238 -12.05 8.02 23.93
N GLU A 239 -12.70 7.41 24.92
CA GLU A 239 -14.06 7.76 25.31
C GLU A 239 -14.15 9.12 26.03
N THR A 240 -13.07 9.57 26.68
CA THR A 240 -13.02 10.82 27.49
C THR A 240 -11.87 11.76 27.09
N VAL A 241 -11.94 13.02 27.51
CA VAL A 241 -10.90 14.03 27.24
C VAL A 241 -9.58 13.65 27.91
N GLU A 242 -9.65 13.15 29.14
CA GLU A 242 -8.50 12.73 29.94
C GLU A 242 -7.75 11.57 29.28
N SER A 243 -8.48 10.65 28.64
CA SER A 243 -7.86 9.55 27.90
C SER A 243 -7.06 10.03 26.67
N LEU A 244 -7.46 11.15 26.05
CA LEU A 244 -6.71 11.79 24.98
C LEU A 244 -5.52 12.60 25.51
N GLU A 245 -5.60 13.17 26.71
CA GLU A 245 -4.47 13.90 27.31
C GLU A 245 -3.24 13.02 27.52
N LEU A 246 -3.44 11.70 27.75
CA LEU A 246 -2.37 10.71 27.90
C LEU A 246 -1.49 10.58 26.64
N LEU A 247 -1.98 10.98 25.47
CA LEU A 247 -1.22 11.03 24.21
C LEU A 247 -0.13 12.11 24.23
N GLY A 248 -0.28 13.10 25.10
CA GLY A 248 0.67 14.19 25.24
C GLY A 248 0.53 15.27 24.16
N LEU A 249 1.20 16.39 24.42
CA LEU A 249 0.96 17.65 23.70
C LEU A 249 1.36 17.62 22.22
N GLU A 250 2.36 16.80 21.88
CA GLU A 250 2.90 16.69 20.53
C GLU A 250 2.01 15.79 19.64
N GLN A 251 1.60 14.62 20.12
CA GLN A 251 0.66 13.77 19.37
C GLN A 251 -0.69 14.46 19.15
N LEU A 252 -1.23 15.15 20.17
CA LEU A 252 -2.47 15.90 20.03
C LEU A 252 -2.35 17.03 18.99
N LYS A 253 -1.18 17.67 18.92
CA LYS A 253 -0.91 18.71 17.90
C LYS A 253 -0.83 18.12 16.50
N GLN A 254 -0.16 16.98 16.35
CA GLN A 254 -0.05 16.27 15.08
C GLN A 254 -1.42 15.80 14.60
N GLU A 255 -2.23 15.23 15.47
CA GLU A 255 -3.56 14.73 15.11
C GLU A 255 -4.54 15.87 14.79
N LEU A 256 -4.48 16.99 15.52
CA LEU A 256 -5.22 18.22 15.16
C LEU A 256 -4.78 18.79 13.81
N SER A 257 -3.46 18.82 13.54
CA SER A 257 -2.92 19.32 12.27
C SER A 257 -3.35 18.44 11.10
N ARG A 258 -3.27 17.12 11.29
CA ARG A 258 -3.66 16.11 10.29
C ARG A 258 -5.13 16.21 9.90
N ARG A 259 -6.00 16.57 10.85
CA ARG A 259 -7.44 16.79 10.65
C ARG A 259 -7.80 18.21 10.24
N ASN A 260 -6.83 19.07 9.94
CA ASN A 260 -7.05 20.50 9.62
C ASN A 260 -7.85 21.24 10.72
N LEU A 261 -7.57 20.94 11.99
CA LEU A 261 -8.17 21.59 13.15
C LEU A 261 -7.18 22.57 13.81
N LYS A 262 -7.70 23.55 14.56
CA LYS A 262 -6.87 24.52 15.28
C LYS A 262 -6.00 23.82 16.32
N CYS A 263 -4.69 24.07 16.26
CA CYS A 263 -3.69 23.47 17.15
C CYS A 263 -3.31 24.34 18.35
N GLY A 264 -3.94 25.52 18.51
CA GLY A 264 -3.69 26.43 19.63
C GLY A 264 -4.29 25.93 20.95
N GLY A 265 -3.70 26.38 22.06
CA GLY A 265 -4.15 26.06 23.42
C GLY A 265 -3.24 25.09 24.18
N ASN A 266 -3.61 24.84 25.44
CA ASN A 266 -2.97 23.90 26.36
C ASN A 266 -3.36 22.43 26.05
N LEU A 267 -2.81 21.48 26.80
CA LEU A 267 -3.01 20.03 26.58
C LEU A 267 -4.50 19.65 26.54
N THR A 268 -5.25 20.06 27.57
CA THR A 268 -6.68 19.81 27.74
C THR A 268 -7.52 20.43 26.64
N GLU A 269 -7.23 21.66 26.24
CA GLU A 269 -7.94 22.35 25.15
C GLU A 269 -7.76 21.64 23.81
N ARG A 270 -6.61 20.98 23.58
CA ARG A 270 -6.34 20.19 22.37
C ARG A 270 -7.05 18.84 22.41
N ALA A 271 -7.00 18.15 23.55
CA ALA A 271 -7.70 16.89 23.77
C ALA A 271 -9.23 17.06 23.63
N ALA A 272 -9.80 18.10 24.25
CA ALA A 272 -11.22 18.41 24.15
C ALA A 272 -11.65 18.70 22.71
N ARG A 273 -10.79 19.35 21.92
CA ARG A 273 -11.06 19.64 20.51
C ARG A 273 -11.10 18.36 19.68
N LEU A 274 -10.17 17.43 19.88
CA LEU A 274 -10.20 16.12 19.22
C LEU A 274 -11.41 15.28 19.64
N HIS A 275 -11.76 15.31 20.93
CA HIS A 275 -12.96 14.62 21.43
C HIS A 275 -14.25 15.16 20.79
N SER A 276 -14.36 16.48 20.61
CA SER A 276 -15.56 17.13 20.04
C SER A 276 -15.87 16.79 18.59
N VAL A 277 -14.87 16.31 17.84
CA VAL A 277 -14.97 15.91 16.42
C VAL A 277 -15.03 14.39 16.23
N ARG A 278 -14.95 13.62 17.33
CA ARG A 278 -14.98 12.16 17.30
C ARG A 278 -16.29 11.67 16.68
N GLY A 279 -16.20 10.80 15.67
CA GLY A 279 -17.35 10.20 15.00
C GLY A 279 -18.18 11.17 14.14
N LYS A 280 -17.73 12.41 13.95
CA LYS A 280 -18.40 13.40 13.08
C LYS A 280 -17.78 13.41 11.69
N SER A 281 -18.62 13.58 10.68
CA SER A 281 -18.16 13.88 9.33
C SER A 281 -17.57 15.30 9.29
N TRP A 282 -16.79 15.62 8.26
CA TRP A 282 -16.19 16.95 8.12
C TRP A 282 -17.22 18.08 8.07
N GLU A 283 -18.41 17.78 7.52
CA GLU A 283 -19.51 18.73 7.35
C GLU A 283 -20.16 19.08 8.70
N ASP A 284 -20.18 18.14 9.65
CA ASP A 284 -20.80 18.28 10.98
C ASP A 284 -19.87 18.90 12.05
N ILE A 285 -18.63 19.23 11.69
CA ILE A 285 -17.66 19.87 12.59
C ILE A 285 -17.88 21.39 12.60
N ASP A 286 -17.94 22.00 13.80
CA ASP A 286 -18.08 23.45 13.97
C ASP A 286 -16.90 24.20 13.30
N ASP A 287 -17.22 25.18 12.46
CA ASP A 287 -16.23 26.00 11.75
C ASP A 287 -15.29 26.77 12.70
N LYS A 288 -15.69 26.99 13.95
CA LYS A 288 -14.84 27.59 14.98
C LYS A 288 -13.65 26.72 15.35
N VAL A 289 -13.72 25.40 15.20
CA VAL A 289 -12.60 24.49 15.50
C VAL A 289 -11.75 24.12 14.27
N LYS A 290 -12.28 24.32 13.06
CA LYS A 290 -11.54 24.16 11.80
C LYS A 290 -10.41 25.19 11.67
N ALA A 291 -9.28 24.78 11.11
CA ALA A 291 -8.19 25.68 10.77
C ALA A 291 -8.59 26.53 9.56
N LYS A 292 -8.24 27.84 9.56
CA LYS A 292 -8.46 28.69 8.39
C LYS A 292 -7.58 28.19 7.24
N LYS A 293 -8.15 27.99 6.05
CA LYS A 293 -7.37 27.75 4.83
C LYS A 293 -6.38 28.91 4.67
N LYS A 294 -5.08 28.60 4.55
CA LYS A 294 -4.12 29.57 4.05
C LYS A 294 -4.37 29.69 2.55
N ASP A 295 -4.86 30.85 2.11
CA ASP A 295 -4.82 31.21 0.70
C ASP A 295 -3.36 31.17 0.25
N VAL A 296 -3.05 30.27 -0.68
CA VAL A 296 -1.74 30.22 -1.34
C VAL A 296 -1.82 31.20 -2.52
N SER A 297 -1.55 32.47 -2.23
CA SER A 297 -1.16 33.47 -3.22
C SER A 297 0.34 33.70 -3.10
N GLY A 298 1.10 33.43 -4.16
CA GLY A 298 2.53 33.71 -4.27
C GLY A 298 3.30 32.57 -4.89
#